data_AF-A0A815T8H2-F1
#
_entry.id   AF-A0A815T8H2-F1
#
_cell.length_a   1.000
_cell.length_b   1.000
_cell.length_c   1.000
_cell.angle_alpha   90.00
_cell.angle_beta   90.00
_cell.angle_gamma   90.00
#
_symmetry.space_group_name_H-M   'P 1'
#
loop_
_entity.id
_entity.type
_entity.pdbx_description
1 polymer ?
#
loop_
_entity_poly.entity_id
_entity_poly.type
_entity_poly.pdbx_seq_one_letter_code
_entity_poly.pdbx_strand_id
1 'polypeptide(L)'
;MKTKRSLYSKEALTKAIEEYKNGSTSSELTTKYGIPGSTIRNHKSNSKLKVGGGRPTLLTDQQEQYLVELLINLELVGVRLTKPVVIKLSSEYAQAVSDKDIQVGRK
;
A
#
# COMPACT_ATOMS: atom_id res chain seq x y z
N MET A 1 0.89 -24.11 -11.03
CA MET A 1 0.26 -23.39 -9.90
C MET A 1 -0.67 -22.31 -10.46
N LYS A 2 -1.98 -22.33 -10.14
CA LYS A 2 -2.92 -21.26 -10.53
C LYS A 2 -2.52 -19.95 -9.84
N THR A 3 -2.27 -18.90 -10.60
CA THR A 3 -2.09 -17.54 -10.06
C THR A 3 -3.38 -17.13 -9.33
N LYS A 4 -3.29 -16.80 -8.03
CA LYS A 4 -4.39 -16.21 -7.24
C LYS A 4 -4.74 -14.82 -7.81
N ARG A 5 -5.47 -14.76 -8.92
CA ARG A 5 -6.14 -13.52 -9.31
C ARG A 5 -7.22 -13.24 -8.27
N SER A 6 -7.30 -11.99 -7.81
CA SER A 6 -8.44 -11.54 -7.01
C SER A 6 -9.73 -11.89 -7.76
N LEU A 7 -10.64 -12.63 -7.13
CA LEU A 7 -11.93 -12.99 -7.76
C LEU A 7 -12.83 -11.77 -8.01
N TYR A 8 -12.51 -10.63 -7.40
CA TYR A 8 -13.31 -9.41 -7.43
C TYR A 8 -12.44 -8.19 -7.74
N SER A 9 -13.03 -7.19 -8.40
CA SER A 9 -12.35 -5.94 -8.71
C SER A 9 -12.21 -5.05 -7.47
N LYS A 10 -11.19 -4.18 -7.45
CA LYS A 10 -10.99 -3.20 -6.37
C LYS A 10 -12.18 -2.25 -6.26
N GLU A 11 -12.74 -1.83 -7.38
CA GLU A 11 -13.91 -0.95 -7.44
C GLU A 11 -15.16 -1.60 -6.85
N ALA A 12 -15.42 -2.87 -7.18
CA ALA A 12 -16.55 -3.61 -6.61
C ALA A 12 -16.41 -3.75 -5.09
N LEU A 13 -15.19 -3.99 -4.59
CA LEU A 13 -14.93 -4.03 -3.16
C LEU A 13 -15.17 -2.66 -2.49
N THR A 14 -14.71 -1.56 -3.09
CA THR A 14 -14.94 -0.22 -2.54
C THR A 14 -16.43 0.11 -2.45
N LYS A 15 -17.19 -0.13 -3.53
CA LYS A 15 -18.65 0.10 -3.56
C LYS A 15 -19.39 -0.77 -2.53
N ALA A 16 -19.00 -2.04 -2.40
CA ALA A 16 -19.57 -2.93 -1.40
C ALA A 16 -19.30 -2.43 0.03
N ILE A 17 -18.10 -1.91 0.32
CA ILE A 17 -17.78 -1.35 1.64
C ILE A 17 -18.60 -0.08 1.93
N GLU A 18 -18.80 0.79 0.93
CA GLU A 18 -19.64 1.98 1.06
C GLU A 18 -21.09 1.63 1.36
N GLU A 19 -21.70 0.71 0.61
CA GLU A 19 -23.07 0.27 0.85
C GLU A 19 -23.24 -0.45 2.20
N TYR A 20 -22.23 -1.19 2.64
CA TYR A 20 -22.20 -1.79 3.97
C TYR A 20 -22.15 -0.75 5.09
N LYS A 21 -21.42 0.37 4.88
CA LYS A 21 -21.39 1.50 5.83
C LYS A 21 -22.73 2.23 5.87
N ASN A 22 -23.45 2.28 4.75
CA ASN A 22 -24.77 2.88 4.63
C ASN A 22 -25.92 2.01 5.19
N GLY A 23 -25.60 0.83 5.74
CA GLY A 23 -26.56 -0.03 6.45
C GLY A 23 -26.95 -1.31 5.72
N SER A 24 -26.42 -1.57 4.51
CA SER A 24 -26.69 -2.83 3.79
C SER A 24 -26.06 -4.02 4.49
N THR A 25 -26.71 -5.19 4.44
CA THR A 25 -26.19 -6.38 5.12
C THR A 25 -25.11 -7.08 4.30
N SER A 26 -24.21 -7.81 4.97
CA SER A 26 -23.14 -8.54 4.26
C SER A 26 -23.68 -9.63 3.31
N SER A 27 -24.89 -10.15 3.56
CA SER A 27 -25.54 -11.15 2.72
C SER A 27 -26.02 -10.54 1.39
N GLU A 28 -26.66 -9.37 1.45
CA GLU A 28 -27.10 -8.61 0.28
C GLU A 28 -25.92 -8.27 -0.63
N LEU A 29 -24.83 -7.80 -0.03
CA LEU A 29 -23.63 -7.38 -0.77
C LEU A 29 -22.85 -8.57 -1.34
N THR A 30 -22.87 -9.72 -0.67
CA THR A 30 -22.29 -10.95 -1.22
C THR A 30 -23.02 -11.36 -2.49
N THR A 31 -24.35 -11.29 -2.48
CA THR A 31 -25.19 -11.60 -3.64
C THR A 31 -25.00 -10.59 -4.77
N LYS A 32 -24.92 -9.29 -4.44
CA LYS A 32 -24.83 -8.19 -5.41
C LYS A 32 -23.46 -8.08 -6.07
N TYR A 33 -22.38 -8.28 -5.31
CA TYR A 33 -21.01 -8.02 -5.77
C TYR A 33 -20.16 -9.30 -5.93
N GLY A 34 -20.66 -10.47 -5.50
CA GLY A 34 -19.89 -11.72 -5.54
C GLY A 34 -18.71 -11.75 -4.57
N ILE A 35 -18.70 -10.87 -3.58
CA ILE A 35 -17.59 -10.72 -2.61
C ILE A 35 -17.99 -11.41 -1.30
N PRO A 36 -17.19 -12.34 -0.77
CA PRO A 36 -17.50 -12.97 0.52
C PRO A 36 -17.74 -11.95 1.63
N GLY A 37 -18.82 -12.10 2.39
CA GLY A 37 -19.16 -11.18 3.47
C GLY A 37 -18.05 -10.99 4.53
N SER A 38 -17.25 -12.03 4.78
CA SER A 38 -16.05 -11.95 5.63
C SER A 38 -15.01 -10.97 5.07
N THR A 39 -14.81 -10.93 3.76
CA THR A 39 -13.92 -10.00 3.06
C THR A 39 -14.42 -8.56 3.20
N ILE A 40 -15.71 -8.31 2.98
CA ILE A 40 -16.31 -6.98 3.12
C ILE A 40 -16.12 -6.46 4.56
N ARG A 41 -16.39 -7.32 5.54
CA ARG A 41 -16.29 -7.00 6.96
C ARG A 41 -14.84 -6.74 7.41
N ASN A 42 -13.88 -7.52 6.90
CA ASN A 42 -12.44 -7.32 7.17
C ASN A 42 -11.90 -6.02 6.56
N HIS A 43 -12.40 -5.61 5.39
CA HIS A 43 -11.98 -4.36 4.75
C HIS A 43 -12.76 -3.13 5.25
N LYS A 44 -13.87 -3.31 5.97
CA LYS A 44 -14.54 -2.20 6.68
C LYS A 44 -13.62 -1.57 7.73
N SER A 45 -12.92 -2.39 8.52
CA SER A 45 -12.01 -1.93 9.58
C SER A 45 -10.70 -1.37 9.02
N ASN A 46 -10.24 -1.89 7.88
CA ASN A 46 -9.05 -1.42 7.18
C ASN A 46 -9.41 -0.63 5.92
N SER A 47 -9.73 0.65 6.10
CA SER A 47 -10.12 1.56 5.01
C SER A 47 -9.03 1.73 3.93
N LYS A 48 -7.76 1.60 4.32
CA LYS A 48 -6.66 1.42 3.39
C LYS A 48 -6.64 -0.06 3.02
N LEU A 49 -7.00 -0.39 1.78
CA LEU A 49 -6.76 -1.69 1.14
C LEU A 49 -5.23 -1.93 1.00
N LYS A 50 -4.47 -1.82 2.11
CA LYS A 50 -3.04 -2.10 2.15
C LYS A 50 -2.92 -3.59 1.84
N VAL A 51 -2.12 -3.90 0.82
CA VAL A 51 -1.74 -5.28 0.54
C VAL A 51 -0.83 -5.72 1.69
N GLY A 52 -1.45 -6.20 2.77
CA GLY A 52 -0.77 -6.69 3.96
C GLY A 52 -0.09 -8.02 3.63
N GLY A 53 1.12 -7.96 3.12
CA GLY A 53 1.91 -9.16 2.77
C GLY A 53 3.39 -8.90 2.54
N GLY A 54 3.88 -7.70 2.84
CA GLY A 54 5.30 -7.35 2.75
C GLY A 54 6.00 -7.44 4.10
N ARG A 55 7.34 -7.54 4.06
CA ARG A 55 8.15 -7.28 5.26
C ARG A 55 7.86 -5.87 5.77
N PRO A 56 7.83 -5.64 7.09
CA PRO A 56 7.74 -4.29 7.62
C PRO A 56 8.89 -3.47 7.08
N THR A 57 8.57 -2.29 6.57
CA THR A 57 9.55 -1.29 6.13
C THR A 57 10.24 -0.70 7.36
N LEU A 58 11.51 -0.31 7.21
CA LEU A 58 12.22 0.48 8.24
C LEU A 58 11.85 1.96 8.17
N LEU A 59 11.21 2.39 7.08
CA LEU A 59 10.85 3.78 6.84
C LEU A 59 9.47 4.10 7.43
N THR A 60 9.34 5.30 7.97
CA THR A 60 8.04 5.88 8.34
C THR A 60 7.23 6.24 7.09
N ASP A 61 5.91 6.34 7.21
CA ASP A 61 5.02 6.77 6.11
C ASP A 61 5.50 8.09 5.46
N GLN A 62 6.07 9.02 6.24
CA GLN A 62 6.61 10.29 5.73
C GLN A 62 7.91 10.12 4.94
N GLN A 63 8.82 9.26 5.41
CA GLN A 63 10.07 8.96 4.71
C GLN A 63 9.82 8.22 3.40
N GLU A 64 8.86 7.29 3.38
CA GLU A 64 8.45 6.61 2.15
C GLU A 64 7.85 7.60 1.14
N GLN A 65 6.96 8.48 1.60
CA GLN A 65 6.36 9.50 0.75
C GLN A 65 7.42 10.43 0.13
N TYR A 66 8.38 10.88 0.93
CA TYR A 66 9.50 11.70 0.46
C TYR A 66 10.34 10.97 -0.60
N LEU A 67 10.67 9.70 -0.38
CA LEU A 67 11.44 8.91 -1.35
C LEU A 67 10.69 8.77 -2.67
N VAL A 68 9.37 8.57 -2.64
CA VAL A 68 8.53 8.50 -3.84
C VAL A 68 8.55 9.83 -4.60
N GLU A 69 8.37 10.96 -3.91
CA GLU A 69 8.41 12.29 -4.52
C GLU A 69 9.78 12.58 -5.14
N LEU A 70 10.87 12.21 -4.47
CA LEU A 70 12.22 12.33 -4.99
C LEU A 70 12.39 11.53 -6.29
N LEU A 71 11.93 10.28 -6.33
CA LEU A 71 12.00 9.44 -7.53
C LEU A 71 11.20 10.08 -8.68
N ILE A 72 9.96 10.50 -8.44
CA ILE A 72 9.14 11.18 -9.45
C ILE A 72 9.87 12.42 -10.00
N ASN A 73 10.42 13.25 -9.12
CA ASN A 73 11.14 14.46 -9.52
C ASN A 73 12.41 14.14 -10.33
N LEU A 74 13.13 13.07 -10.01
CA LEU A 74 14.29 12.60 -10.78
C LEU A 74 13.89 12.21 -12.21
N GLU A 75 12.76 11.53 -12.37
CA GLU A 75 12.24 11.19 -13.70
C GLU A 75 11.86 12.44 -14.50
N LEU A 76 11.24 13.42 -13.85
CA LEU A 76 10.86 14.69 -14.48
C LEU A 76 12.06 15.50 -14.98
N VAL A 77 13.21 15.44 -14.30
CA VAL A 77 14.46 16.11 -14.76
C VAL A 77 15.24 15.28 -15.79
N GLY A 78 14.68 14.16 -16.26
CA GLY A 78 15.24 13.34 -17.34
C GLY A 78 16.10 12.16 -16.89
N VAL A 79 16.12 11.82 -15.59
CA VAL A 79 16.80 10.61 -15.11
C VAL A 79 15.94 9.39 -15.44
N ARG A 80 16.51 8.46 -16.20
CA ARG A 80 15.83 7.20 -16.51
C ARG A 80 15.81 6.28 -15.28
N LEU A 81 14.66 6.20 -14.61
CA LEU A 81 14.44 5.31 -13.47
C LEU A 81 14.31 3.83 -13.89
N THR A 82 15.45 3.18 -14.11
CA THR A 82 15.49 1.73 -14.27
C THR A 82 15.42 1.02 -12.91
N LYS A 83 14.96 -0.23 -12.89
CA LYS A 83 14.88 -1.04 -11.66
C LYS A 83 16.19 -1.04 -10.84
N PRO A 84 17.40 -1.22 -11.43
CA PRO A 84 18.64 -1.16 -10.67
C PRO A 84 18.90 0.20 -10.02
N VAL A 85 18.59 1.30 -10.72
CA VAL A 85 18.76 2.66 -10.20
C VAL A 85 17.83 2.90 -9.02
N VAL A 86 16.55 2.52 -9.15
CA VAL A 86 15.56 2.66 -8.07
C VAL A 86 15.98 1.84 -6.84
N ILE A 87 16.43 0.59 -7.03
CA ILE A 87 16.91 -0.25 -5.92
C ILE A 87 18.09 0.43 -5.23
N LYS A 88 19.09 0.88 -5.99
CA LYS A 88 20.28 1.54 -5.45
C LYS A 88 19.92 2.79 -4.64
N LEU A 89 19.14 3.70 -5.22
CA LEU A 89 18.73 4.95 -4.55
C LEU A 89 17.90 4.67 -3.29
N SER A 90 17.00 3.68 -3.35
CA SER A 90 16.19 3.29 -2.19
C SER A 90 17.05 2.72 -1.07
N SER A 91 18.06 1.91 -1.41
CA SER A 91 19.02 1.36 -0.45
C SER A 91 19.88 2.45 0.19
N GLU A 92 20.42 3.37 -0.61
CA GLU A 92 21.22 4.51 -0.13
C GLU A 92 20.40 5.42 0.80
N TYR A 93 19.16 5.71 0.44
CA TYR A 93 18.25 6.49 1.26
C TYR A 93 17.96 5.79 2.59
N ALA A 94 17.60 4.50 2.56
CA ALA A 94 17.30 3.73 3.77
C ALA A 94 18.51 3.67 4.72
N GLN A 95 19.72 3.53 4.18
CA GLN A 95 20.95 3.53 4.97
C GLN A 95 21.21 4.91 5.59
N ALA A 96 21.08 5.98 4.80
CA ALA A 96 21.29 7.35 5.29
C ALA A 96 20.29 7.78 6.37
N VAL A 97 19.04 7.31 6.28
CA VAL A 97 18.02 7.54 7.31
C VAL A 97 18.35 6.76 8.58
N SER A 98 18.70 5.47 8.45
CA SER A 98 19.08 4.63 9.59
C SER A 98 20.30 5.18 10.35
N ASP A 99 21.30 5.72 9.64
CA ASP A 99 22.51 6.27 10.25
C ASP A 99 22.25 7.59 10.99
N LYS A 100 21.28 8.40 10.51
CA LYS A 100 20.88 9.65 11.16
C LYS A 100 20.07 9.42 12.43
N ASP A 101 19.20 8.41 12.44
CA ASP A 101 18.44 8.04 13.64
C ASP A 101 19.35 7.54 14.77
N ILE A 102 20.49 6.91 14.44
CA ILE A 102 21.51 6.50 15.41
C ILE A 102 22.25 7.70 16.03
N GLN A 103 22.42 8.80 15.30
CA GLN A 103 23.10 10.00 15.82
C GLN A 103 22.20 10.87 16.71
N VAL A 104 20.88 10.84 16.52
CA VAL A 104 19.92 11.61 17.34
C VAL A 104 19.58 10.92 18.66
N GLY A 105 19.79 9.59 18.75
CA GLY A 105 19.54 8.78 19.96
C GLY A 105 20.66 8.79 21.01
N ARG A 106 21.72 9.60 20.86
CA ARG A 106 22.74 9.83 21.90
C ARG A 106 22.59 11.23 22.49
N LYS A 107 21.65 11.39 23.43
CA LYS A 107 21.72 12.42 24.46
C LYS A 107 21.38 11.80 25.80
#